data_AF-L5NYD5-F1
#
_entry.id   AF-L5NYD5-F1
#
_cell.length_a   1.000
_cell.length_b   1.000
_cell.length_c   1.000
_cell.angle_alpha   90.00
_cell.angle_beta   90.00
_cell.angle_gamma   90.00
#
_symmetry.space_group_name_H-M   'P 1'
#
loop_
_entity.id
_entity.type
_entity.pdbx_description
1 polymer ?
#
loop_
_entity_poly.entity_id
_entity_poly.type
_entity_poly.pdbx_seq_one_letter_code
_entity_poly.pdbx_strand_id
1 'polypeptide(L)'
;MTTHARLDGGSVRAQLDELVDLSRVRDYEVSLVESAEWTPTVNGTGFALECAECGNTVTSEGESARIGGSLYHFCCSSCLGRFEDRYDRLEAGANDD
;
A
#
# COMPACT_ATOMS: atom_id res chain seq x y z
N MET A 1 -18.81 -14.99 -0.88
CA MET A 1 -17.97 -13.78 -0.95
C MET A 1 -18.40 -12.91 0.21
N THR A 2 -17.47 -12.57 1.10
CA THR A 2 -17.76 -11.79 2.30
C THR A 2 -17.15 -10.42 2.13
N THR A 3 -17.97 -9.37 2.25
CA THR A 3 -17.56 -7.98 2.10
C THR A 3 -17.80 -7.27 3.42
N HIS A 4 -16.82 -6.50 3.88
CA HIS A 4 -16.90 -5.72 5.12
C HIS A 4 -16.97 -4.23 4.78
N ALA A 5 -17.89 -3.49 5.40
CA ALA A 5 -18.06 -2.05 5.23
C ALA A 5 -18.25 -1.38 6.60
N ARG A 6 -17.77 -0.13 6.74
CA ARG A 6 -18.05 0.74 7.89
C ARG A 6 -19.06 1.79 7.48
N LEU A 7 -20.12 1.91 8.27
CA LEU A 7 -21.24 2.83 8.04
C LEU A 7 -21.47 3.63 9.31
N ASP A 8 -22.02 4.83 9.16
CA ASP A 8 -22.36 5.66 10.31
C ASP A 8 -23.54 5.05 11.08
N GLY A 9 -23.40 4.90 12.40
CA GLY A 9 -24.37 4.20 13.25
C GLY A 9 -25.78 4.80 13.21
N GLY A 10 -25.91 6.11 12.93
CA GLY A 10 -27.20 6.78 12.84
C GLY A 10 -27.93 6.58 11.51
N SER A 11 -27.24 6.11 10.46
CA SER A 11 -27.78 6.08 9.08
C SER A 11 -27.45 4.81 8.29
N VAL A 12 -27.04 3.72 8.97
CA VAL A 12 -26.62 2.45 8.36
C VAL A 12 -27.58 1.95 7.27
N ARG A 13 -28.89 2.01 7.51
CA ARG A 13 -29.90 1.50 6.56
C ARG A 13 -29.99 2.31 5.27
N ALA A 14 -29.91 3.64 5.37
CA ALA A 14 -29.95 4.51 4.19
C ALA A 14 -28.68 4.35 3.34
N GLN A 15 -27.53 4.21 3.99
CA GLN A 15 -26.25 4.00 3.29
C GLN A 15 -26.15 2.59 2.66
N LEU A 16 -26.78 1.57 3.25
CA LEU A 16 -26.87 0.23 2.67
C LEU A 16 -27.67 0.21 1.36
N ASP A 17 -28.77 0.96 1.30
CA ASP A 17 -29.64 1.04 0.12
C ASP A 17 -28.96 1.71 -1.10
N GLU A 18 -28.05 2.65 -0.85
CA GLU A 18 -27.24 3.29 -1.90
C GLU A 18 -26.18 2.33 -2.48
N LEU A 19 -25.58 1.51 -1.63
CA LEU A 19 -24.50 0.60 -2.01
C LEU A 19 -25.00 -0.73 -2.58
N VAL A 20 -26.18 -1.15 -2.15
CA VAL A 20 -26.78 -2.44 -2.50
C VAL A 20 -28.25 -2.23 -2.82
N ASP A 21 -28.68 -2.69 -4.00
CA ASP A 21 -30.11 -2.75 -4.34
C ASP A 21 -30.83 -3.78 -3.45
N LEU A 22 -31.32 -3.32 -2.29
CA LEU A 22 -31.95 -4.16 -1.27
C LEU A 22 -33.24 -4.83 -1.77
N SER A 23 -33.82 -4.38 -2.90
CA SER A 23 -34.98 -5.04 -3.52
C SER A 23 -34.66 -6.45 -4.05
N ARG A 24 -33.37 -6.74 -4.29
CA ARG A 24 -32.87 -8.05 -4.73
C ARG A 24 -32.47 -8.95 -3.58
N VAL A 25 -32.55 -8.46 -2.34
CA VAL A 25 -32.16 -9.18 -1.14
C VAL A 25 -33.40 -9.75 -0.47
N ARG A 26 -33.43 -11.08 -0.27
CA ARG A 26 -34.59 -11.77 0.32
C ARG A 26 -34.74 -11.48 1.81
N ASP A 27 -33.63 -11.32 2.52
CA ASP A 27 -33.56 -11.00 3.94
C ASP A 27 -32.16 -10.46 4.28
N TYR A 28 -32.07 -9.54 5.24
CA TYR A 28 -30.79 -9.05 5.78
C TYR A 28 -30.90 -8.68 7.25
N GLU A 29 -29.86 -9.02 8.02
CA GLU A 29 -29.72 -8.69 9.44
C GLU A 29 -28.60 -7.67 9.63
N VAL A 30 -28.83 -6.67 10.48
CA VAL A 30 -27.83 -5.67 10.87
C VAL A 30 -27.56 -5.80 12.36
N SER A 31 -26.38 -6.32 12.72
CA SER A 31 -25.90 -6.34 14.10
C SER A 31 -24.92 -5.19 14.31
N LEU A 32 -25.29 -4.23 15.16
CA LEU A 32 -24.39 -3.15 15.55
C LEU A 32 -23.34 -3.69 16.52
N VAL A 33 -22.07 -3.57 16.15
CA VAL A 33 -20.95 -3.92 17.02
C VAL A 33 -20.53 -2.65 17.74
N GLU A 34 -20.82 -2.54 19.04
CA GLU A 34 -20.53 -1.35 19.86
C GLU A 34 -19.03 -1.01 19.91
N SER A 35 -18.17 -2.04 19.83
CA SER A 35 -16.73 -1.87 19.72
C SER A 35 -16.13 -2.99 18.88
N ALA A 36 -15.41 -2.61 17.83
CA ALA A 36 -14.50 -3.50 17.13
C ALA A 36 -13.09 -3.01 17.42
N GLU A 37 -12.35 -3.74 18.27
CA GLU A 37 -10.91 -3.55 18.42
C GLU A 37 -10.23 -4.01 17.12
N TRP A 38 -10.10 -3.07 16.19
CA TRP A 38 -9.34 -3.28 14.97
C TRP A 38 -7.86 -3.13 15.33
N THR A 39 -7.17 -4.24 15.53
CA THR A 39 -5.71 -4.31 15.61
C THR A 39 -5.18 -4.77 14.24
N PRO A 40 -4.93 -3.85 13.29
CA PRO A 40 -4.33 -4.25 12.04
C PRO A 40 -2.89 -4.66 12.36
N THR A 41 -2.64 -5.95 12.49
CA THR A 41 -1.29 -6.46 12.40
C THR A 41 -0.88 -6.34 10.94
N VAL A 42 -0.21 -5.23 10.62
CA VAL A 42 0.77 -5.24 9.55
C VAL A 42 1.82 -6.27 9.96
N ASN A 43 1.63 -7.53 9.55
CA ASN A 43 2.69 -8.51 9.64
C ASN A 43 3.87 -7.90 8.89
N GLY A 44 4.90 -7.47 9.62
CA GLY A 44 6.08 -6.75 9.10
C GLY A 44 6.88 -7.55 8.07
N THR A 45 6.44 -8.76 7.75
CA THR A 45 6.96 -9.65 6.71
C THR A 45 6.29 -9.46 5.35
N GLY A 46 5.13 -8.78 5.27
CA GLY A 46 4.41 -8.54 4.01
C GLY A 46 4.80 -7.25 3.26
N PHE A 47 5.56 -6.37 3.91
CA PHE A 47 6.13 -5.14 3.33
C PHE A 47 7.65 -5.13 3.51
N ALA A 48 8.30 -6.27 3.27
CA ALA A 48 9.74 -6.28 3.04
C ALA A 48 9.98 -5.46 1.76
N LEU A 49 10.27 -4.16 1.93
CA LEU A 49 10.66 -3.30 0.83
C LEU A 49 11.90 -3.93 0.20
N GLU A 50 11.85 -4.30 -1.07
CA GLU A 50 12.99 -4.88 -1.77
C GLU A 50 13.95 -3.77 -2.20
N CYS A 51 15.25 -4.00 -2.04
CA CYS A 51 16.28 -3.07 -2.48
C CYS A 51 16.25 -2.93 -4.00
N ALA A 52 16.09 -1.71 -4.51
CA ALA A 52 16.00 -1.44 -5.94
C ALA A 52 17.28 -1.77 -6.74
N GLU A 53 18.42 -1.95 -6.07
CA GLU A 53 19.66 -2.42 -6.70
C GLU A 53 19.84 -3.94 -6.67
N CYS A 54 19.70 -4.55 -5.49
CA CYS A 54 20.15 -5.94 -5.27
C CYS A 54 19.03 -6.92 -4.92
N GLY A 55 17.79 -6.44 -4.75
CA GLY A 55 16.62 -7.28 -4.44
C GLY A 55 16.57 -7.82 -3.01
N ASN A 56 17.55 -7.51 -2.15
CA ASN A 56 17.51 -7.92 -0.75
C ASN A 56 16.46 -7.13 0.03
N THR A 57 15.90 -7.76 1.07
CA THR A 57 14.99 -7.09 2.01
C THR A 57 15.66 -5.89 2.67
N VAL A 58 15.00 -4.74 2.60
CA VAL A 58 15.38 -3.53 3.31
C VAL A 58 14.96 -3.65 4.77
N THR A 59 15.91 -3.48 5.67
CA THR A 59 15.68 -3.43 7.12
C THR A 59 15.53 -1.98 7.59
N SER A 60 15.37 -1.76 8.90
CA SER A 60 15.32 -0.41 9.49
C SER A 60 16.57 0.45 9.27
N GLU A 61 17.67 -0.16 8.83
CA GLU A 61 18.94 0.52 8.51
C GLU A 61 19.03 0.97 7.04
N GLY A 62 17.98 0.72 6.24
CA GLY A 62 17.95 1.09 4.84
C GLY A 62 17.76 2.58 4.57
N GLU A 63 18.02 2.97 3.33
CA GLU A 63 17.89 4.34 2.84
C GLU A 63 16.81 4.45 1.77
N SER A 64 16.30 5.66 1.56
CA SER A 64 15.26 5.93 0.55
C SER A 64 15.55 7.22 -0.18
N ALA A 65 15.40 7.22 -1.50
CA ALA A 65 15.67 8.38 -2.34
C ALA A 65 14.61 8.52 -3.43
N ARG A 66 14.40 9.75 -3.90
CA ARG A 66 13.56 10.03 -5.07
C ARG A 66 14.45 10.26 -6.27
N ILE A 67 14.30 9.44 -7.30
CA ILE A 67 15.09 9.46 -8.53
C ILE A 67 14.11 9.37 -9.70
N GLY A 68 14.21 10.27 -10.69
CA GLY A 68 13.26 10.29 -11.81
C GLY A 68 11.78 10.45 -11.41
N GLY A 69 11.50 11.11 -10.28
CA GLY A 69 10.14 11.28 -9.74
C GLY A 69 9.56 10.06 -9.02
N SER A 70 10.26 8.92 -8.98
CA SER A 70 9.84 7.71 -8.28
C SER A 70 10.58 7.54 -6.95
N LEU A 71 9.90 7.02 -5.91
CA LEU A 71 10.51 6.71 -4.62
C LEU A 71 11.11 5.30 -4.64
N TYR A 72 12.39 5.18 -4.33
CA TYR A 72 13.12 3.91 -4.25
C TYR A 72 13.65 3.69 -2.83
N HIS A 73 13.82 2.41 -2.47
CA HIS A 73 14.35 1.96 -1.19
C HIS A 73 15.60 1.09 -1.39
N PHE A 74 16.57 1.22 -0.49
CA PHE A 74 17.89 0.60 -0.58
C PHE A 74 18.29 -0.02 0.75
N CYS A 75 18.96 -1.16 0.72
CA CYS A 75 19.42 -1.82 1.95
C CYS A 75 20.64 -1.14 2.60
N CYS A 76 21.33 -0.24 1.89
CA CYS A 76 22.50 0.51 2.36
C CYS A 76 22.91 1.62 1.38
N SER A 77 23.79 2.53 1.84
CA SER A 77 24.30 3.68 1.08
C SER A 77 25.05 3.30 -0.19
N SER A 78 25.74 2.15 -0.18
CA SER A 78 26.47 1.68 -1.35
C SER A 78 25.53 1.22 -2.47
N CYS A 79 24.34 0.72 -2.14
CA CYS A 79 23.32 0.40 -3.14
C CYS A 79 22.70 1.68 -3.70
N LEU A 80 22.41 2.68 -2.85
CA LEU A 80 21.92 3.97 -3.33
C LEU A 80 22.88 4.59 -4.35
N GLY A 81 24.17 4.72 -4.02
CA GLY A 81 25.15 5.33 -4.93
C GLY A 81 25.32 4.55 -6.24
N ARG A 82 25.32 3.21 -6.20
CA ARG A 82 25.38 2.38 -7.42
C ARG A 82 24.16 2.58 -8.32
N PHE A 83 22.98 2.76 -7.72
CA PHE A 83 21.76 3.03 -8.46
C PHE A 83 21.84 4.38 -9.16
N GLU A 84 22.26 5.43 -8.43
CA GLU A 84 22.42 6.78 -8.97
C GLU A 84 23.41 6.79 -10.14
N ASP A 85 24.59 6.19 -9.97
CA ASP A 85 25.60 6.07 -11.03
C ASP A 85 25.07 5.35 -12.28
N ARG A 86 24.18 4.36 -12.10
CA ARG A 86 23.55 3.65 -13.22
C ARG A 86 22.49 4.51 -13.88
N TYR A 87 21.64 5.16 -13.07
CA TYR A 87 20.56 6.02 -13.54
C TYR A 87 21.10 7.20 -14.35
N ASP A 88 22.14 7.87 -13.84
CA ASP A 88 22.80 8.98 -14.52
C ASP A 88 23.40 8.56 -15.87
N ARG A 89 23.98 7.36 -15.97
CA ARG A 89 24.49 6.82 -17.24
C ARG A 89 23.38 6.54 -18.25
N LEU A 90 22.21 6.08 -17.78
CA LEU A 90 21.07 5.82 -18.64
C LEU A 90 20.42 7.14 -19.12
N GLU A 91 20.29 8.14 -18.25
CA GLU A 91 19.79 9.47 -18.64
C GLU A 91 20.77 10.22 -19.55
N ALA A 92 22.08 10.09 -19.31
CA ALA A 92 23.09 10.68 -20.19
C ALA A 92 23.04 10.04 -21.59
N GLY A 93 22.88 8.72 -21.68
CA GLY A 93 22.77 8.03 -22.97
C GLY A 93 21.48 8.31 -23.73
N ALA A 94 20.38 8.68 -23.04
CA ALA A 94 19.10 9.00 -23.66
C ALA A 94 19.03 10.43 -24.26
N ASN A 95 19.98 11.29 -23.92
CA ASN A 95 20.04 12.68 -24.40
C ASN A 95 21.06 12.91 -25.55
N ASP A 96 21.71 11.84 -26.02
CA ASP A 96 22.76 11.86 -27.06
C ASP A 96 22.30 11.30 -28.42
N ASP A 97 20.97 11.23 -28.67
CA ASP A 97 20.33 10.81 -29.94
C ASP A 97 19.64 11.97 -30.70
#